data_AF-A0A952KG21-F1
#
_entry.id   AF-A0A952KG21-F1
#
_cell.length_a   1.000
_cell.length_b   1.000
_cell.length_c   1.000
_cell.angle_alpha   90.00
_cell.angle_beta   90.00
_cell.angle_gamma   90.00
#
_symmetry.space_group_name_H-M   'P 1'
#
loop_
_entity.id
_entity.type
_entity.pdbx_description
1 polymer ?
#
loop_
_entity_poly.entity_id
_entity_poly.type
_entity_poly.pdbx_seq_one_letter_code
_entity_poly.pdbx_strand_id
1 'polypeptide(L)'
;MAESDDALVAAVAAGDAAACRRLVDRHLGRLLAFAQRMLGSRADAEDVAQDAFLALWKEAGRWRPDGSATVSTWLTRVTYNRSIDRLRRQPSVALDAVPEPPDPAAGAEAGLQRARVSRRVAEALAQLPERQRAAILLSHYEGHGNREIGEALGVGVEAVESLLARGRRALRQALAAERADLMGEV
;
A
#
# COMPACT_ATOMS: atom_id res chain seq x y z
N MET A 1 18.19 10.90 -19.22
CA MET A 1 16.77 10.84 -18.85
C MET A 1 16.48 9.44 -18.35
N ALA A 2 15.79 9.28 -17.22
CA ALA A 2 15.37 7.94 -16.79
C ALA A 2 14.35 7.38 -17.78
N GLU A 3 14.53 6.14 -18.21
CA GLU A 3 13.58 5.44 -19.08
C GLU A 3 12.21 5.31 -18.39
N SER A 4 11.12 5.48 -19.13
CA SER A 4 9.75 5.37 -18.60
C SER A 4 9.40 3.93 -18.23
N ASP A 5 8.43 3.76 -17.33
CA ASP A 5 7.97 2.42 -16.96
C ASP A 5 7.31 1.70 -18.15
N ASP A 6 6.63 2.43 -19.05
CA ASP A 6 6.06 1.87 -20.28
C ASP A 6 7.13 1.25 -21.19
N ALA A 7 8.26 1.94 -21.35
CA ALA A 7 9.39 1.43 -22.15
C ALA A 7 10.01 0.19 -21.48
N LEU A 8 10.14 0.20 -20.15
CA LEU A 8 10.60 -0.97 -19.41
C LEU A 8 9.66 -2.16 -19.56
N VAL A 9 8.34 -1.95 -19.50
CA VAL A 9 7.37 -3.05 -19.70
C VAL A 9 7.44 -3.60 -21.13
N ALA A 10 7.63 -2.74 -22.13
CA ALA A 10 7.85 -3.19 -23.51
C ALA A 10 9.14 -4.02 -23.66
N ALA A 11 10.22 -3.62 -22.98
CA ALA A 11 11.46 -4.40 -22.95
C ALA A 11 11.30 -5.75 -22.23
N VAL A 12 10.54 -5.79 -21.13
CA VAL A 12 10.18 -7.05 -20.46
C VAL A 12 9.40 -7.98 -21.41
N ALA A 13 8.45 -7.42 -22.18
CA ALA A 13 7.71 -8.19 -23.18
C ALA A 13 8.62 -8.79 -24.28
N ALA A 14 9.75 -8.14 -24.56
CA ALA A 14 10.78 -8.62 -25.48
C ALA A 14 11.80 -9.59 -24.83
N GLY A 15 11.65 -9.92 -23.55
CA GLY A 15 12.50 -10.86 -22.82
C GLY A 15 13.69 -10.22 -22.08
N ASP A 16 13.72 -8.89 -21.95
CA ASP A 16 14.79 -8.21 -21.20
C ASP A 16 14.60 -8.38 -19.67
N ALA A 17 15.36 -9.29 -19.09
CA ALA A 17 15.39 -9.52 -17.65
C ALA A 17 15.94 -8.32 -16.84
N ALA A 18 16.80 -7.49 -17.43
CA ALA A 18 17.32 -6.29 -16.76
C ALA A 18 16.25 -5.20 -16.66
N ALA A 19 15.37 -5.07 -17.65
CA ALA A 19 14.22 -4.17 -17.59
C ALA A 19 13.27 -4.55 -16.44
N CYS A 20 13.02 -5.84 -16.24
CA CYS A 20 12.21 -6.33 -15.13
C CYS A 20 12.83 -5.97 -13.78
N ARG A 21 14.14 -6.20 -13.60
CA ARG A 21 14.85 -5.82 -12.36
C ARG A 21 14.69 -4.33 -12.05
N ARG A 22 14.79 -3.46 -13.06
CA ARG A 22 14.61 -2.02 -12.88
C ARG A 22 13.19 -1.63 -12.47
N LEU A 23 12.16 -2.33 -12.96
CA LEU A 23 10.79 -2.14 -12.49
C LEU A 23 10.65 -2.60 -11.04
N VAL A 24 11.24 -3.73 -10.67
CA VAL A 24 11.28 -4.20 -9.28
C VAL A 24 11.93 -3.16 -8.38
N ASP A 25 13.13 -2.68 -8.71
CA ASP A 25 13.86 -1.68 -7.92
C ASP A 25 13.05 -0.39 -7.71
N ARG A 26 12.25 0.02 -8.70
CA ARG A 26 11.45 1.26 -8.66
C ARG A 26 10.17 1.15 -7.84
N HIS A 27 9.53 -0.01 -7.82
CA HIS A 27 8.17 -0.15 -7.28
C HIS A 27 8.10 -1.05 -6.05
N LEU A 28 9.03 -1.99 -5.85
CA LEU A 28 8.95 -3.01 -4.79
C LEU A 28 8.78 -2.40 -3.40
N GLY A 29 9.59 -1.40 -3.04
CA GLY A 29 9.54 -0.80 -1.71
C GLY A 29 8.15 -0.24 -1.36
N ARG A 30 7.51 0.45 -2.31
CA ARG A 30 6.16 1.01 -2.15
C ARG A 30 5.09 -0.07 -2.10
N LEU A 31 5.12 -1.03 -3.02
CA LEU A 31 4.15 -2.12 -3.05
C LEU A 31 4.22 -3.00 -1.78
N LEU A 32 5.44 -3.29 -1.33
CA LEU A 32 5.66 -4.06 -0.10
C LEU A 32 5.13 -3.31 1.12
N ALA A 33 5.43 -2.01 1.23
CA ALA A 33 4.95 -1.19 2.34
C ALA A 33 3.41 -1.06 2.34
N PHE A 34 2.79 -0.88 1.17
CA PHE A 34 1.34 -0.88 1.03
C PHE A 34 0.71 -2.23 1.43
N ALA A 35 1.23 -3.35 0.90
CA ALA A 35 0.73 -4.69 1.22
C ALA A 35 0.93 -5.02 2.71
N GLN A 36 2.06 -4.65 3.30
CA GLN A 36 2.32 -4.86 4.73
C GLN A 36 1.34 -4.07 5.61
N ARG A 37 1.02 -2.82 5.27
CA ARG A 37 0.01 -2.04 6.00
C ARG A 37 -1.42 -2.56 5.77
N MET A 38 -1.68 -3.19 4.63
CA MET A 38 -2.97 -3.84 4.34
C MET A 38 -3.14 -5.15 5.11
N LEU A 39 -2.09 -5.96 5.22
CA LEU A 39 -2.14 -7.33 5.72
C LEU A 39 -1.68 -7.49 7.17
N GLY A 40 -0.84 -6.57 7.65
CA GLY A 40 -0.17 -6.67 8.95
C GLY A 40 0.86 -7.79 9.05
N SER A 41 1.13 -8.53 7.97
CA SER A 41 2.13 -9.60 7.90
C SER A 41 3.16 -9.28 6.84
N ARG A 42 4.45 -9.27 7.23
CA ARG A 42 5.54 -9.07 6.29
C ARG A 42 5.65 -10.22 5.29
N ALA A 43 5.52 -11.46 5.76
CA ALA A 43 5.59 -12.63 4.88
C ALA A 43 4.49 -12.59 3.82
N ASP A 44 3.25 -12.29 4.22
CA ASP A 44 2.13 -12.19 3.28
C ASP A 44 2.31 -11.02 2.30
N ALA A 45 2.93 -9.92 2.74
CA ALA A 45 3.24 -8.79 1.88
C ALA A 45 4.33 -9.10 0.85
N GLU A 46 5.37 -9.83 1.24
CA GLU A 46 6.42 -10.30 0.33
C GLU A 46 5.85 -11.25 -0.73
N ASP A 47 4.96 -12.18 -0.34
CA ASP A 47 4.23 -13.05 -1.25
C ASP A 47 3.40 -12.24 -2.26
N VAL A 48 2.61 -11.28 -1.78
CA VAL A 48 1.75 -10.43 -2.63
C VAL A 48 2.60 -9.61 -3.62
N ALA A 49 3.72 -9.06 -3.17
CA ALA A 49 4.61 -8.28 -4.04
C ALA A 49 5.23 -9.16 -5.14
N GLN A 50 5.69 -10.37 -4.79
CA GLN A 50 6.18 -11.34 -5.78
C GLN A 50 5.11 -11.67 -6.81
N ASP A 51 3.89 -11.96 -6.34
CA ASP A 51 2.73 -12.26 -7.17
C ASP A 51 2.37 -11.12 -8.14
N ALA A 52 2.54 -9.86 -7.71
CA ALA A 52 2.29 -8.69 -8.54
C ALA A 52 3.34 -8.55 -9.66
N PHE A 53 4.62 -8.74 -9.37
CA PHE A 53 5.67 -8.71 -10.41
C PHE A 53 5.64 -9.93 -11.33
N LEU A 54 5.23 -11.10 -10.83
CA LEU A 54 4.97 -12.27 -11.67
C LEU A 54 3.80 -12.03 -12.63
N ALA A 55 2.74 -11.34 -12.17
CA ALA A 55 1.66 -10.90 -13.06
C ALA A 55 2.18 -9.92 -14.11
N LEU A 56 2.99 -8.93 -13.71
CA LEU A 56 3.60 -7.95 -14.63
C LEU A 56 4.38 -8.66 -15.74
N TRP A 57 5.22 -9.62 -15.39
CA TRP A 57 5.99 -10.40 -16.35
C TRP A 57 5.10 -11.15 -17.34
N LYS A 58 4.05 -11.82 -16.85
CA LYS A 58 3.11 -12.59 -17.68
C LYS A 58 2.27 -11.70 -18.60
N GLU A 59 1.93 -10.50 -18.15
CA GLU A 59 1.02 -9.59 -18.84
C GLU A 59 1.74 -8.51 -19.66
N ALA A 60 3.07 -8.40 -19.57
CA ALA A 60 3.87 -7.37 -20.24
C ALA A 60 3.57 -7.25 -21.74
N GLY A 61 3.43 -8.36 -22.47
CA GLY A 61 3.10 -8.33 -23.91
C GLY A 61 1.71 -7.77 -24.24
N ARG A 62 0.81 -7.72 -23.25
CA ARG A 62 -0.54 -7.16 -23.37
C ARG A 62 -0.61 -5.70 -22.93
N TRP A 63 0.46 -5.16 -22.34
CA TRP A 63 0.51 -3.76 -21.94
C TRP A 63 0.27 -2.85 -23.13
N ARG A 64 -0.58 -1.85 -22.95
CA ARG A 64 -0.88 -0.80 -23.93
C ARG A 64 -0.82 0.53 -23.19
N PRO A 65 0.16 1.41 -23.50
CA PRO A 65 0.26 2.73 -22.89
C PRO A 65 -0.74 3.69 -23.57
N ASP A 66 -2.04 3.41 -23.43
CA ASP A 66 -3.13 4.20 -24.02
C ASP A 66 -3.64 5.32 -23.11
N GLY A 67 -3.01 5.48 -21.93
CA GLY A 67 -3.38 6.46 -20.92
C GLY A 67 -4.50 6.03 -19.98
N SER A 68 -5.03 4.80 -20.10
CA SER A 68 -6.07 4.28 -19.21
C SER A 68 -5.57 3.96 -17.79
N ALA A 69 -4.28 3.62 -17.66
CA ALA A 69 -3.60 3.42 -16.38
C ALA A 69 -2.08 3.57 -16.54
N THR A 70 -1.41 4.02 -15.49
CA THR A 70 0.06 3.93 -15.40
C THR A 70 0.48 2.55 -14.92
N VAL A 71 1.73 2.15 -15.20
CA VAL A 71 2.30 0.88 -14.68
C VAL A 71 2.22 0.84 -13.15
N SER A 72 2.48 1.97 -12.48
CA SER A 72 2.36 2.09 -11.03
C SER A 72 0.94 1.83 -10.56
N THR A 73 -0.07 2.46 -11.17
CA THR A 73 -1.49 2.25 -10.81
C THR A 73 -1.92 0.80 -11.04
N TRP A 74 -1.47 0.19 -12.14
CA TRP A 74 -1.75 -1.21 -12.44
C TRP A 74 -1.13 -2.16 -11.40
N LEU A 75 0.14 -1.95 -11.03
CA LEU A 75 0.80 -2.72 -9.98
C LEU A 75 0.10 -2.57 -8.62
N THR A 76 -0.29 -1.34 -8.28
CA THR A 76 -1.07 -1.05 -7.06
C THR A 76 -2.40 -1.80 -7.07
N ARG A 77 -3.12 -1.83 -8.20
CA ARG A 77 -4.38 -2.57 -8.37
C ARG A 77 -4.19 -4.06 -8.14
N VAL A 78 -3.18 -4.66 -8.77
CA VAL A 78 -2.88 -6.09 -8.60
C VAL A 78 -2.54 -6.40 -7.14
N THR A 79 -1.68 -5.59 -6.53
CA THR A 79 -1.27 -5.71 -5.12
C THR A 79 -2.47 -5.61 -4.18
N TYR A 80 -3.35 -4.64 -4.41
CA TYR A 80 -4.60 -4.49 -3.67
C TYR A 80 -5.48 -5.74 -3.79
N ASN A 81 -5.77 -6.19 -5.02
CA ASN A 81 -6.64 -7.36 -5.23
C ASN A 81 -6.10 -8.61 -4.53
N ARG A 82 -4.80 -8.88 -4.64
CA ARG A 82 -4.16 -10.03 -3.97
C ARG A 82 -4.17 -9.89 -2.44
N SER A 83 -4.02 -8.67 -1.93
CA SER A 83 -4.15 -8.41 -0.48
C SER A 83 -5.57 -8.71 0.01
N ILE A 84 -6.60 -8.30 -0.74
CA ILE A 84 -8.00 -8.61 -0.42
C ILE A 84 -8.27 -10.11 -0.46
N ASP A 85 -7.76 -10.82 -1.48
CA ASP A 85 -7.89 -12.27 -1.57
C ASP A 85 -7.25 -12.98 -0.38
N ARG A 86 -6.10 -12.49 0.11
CA ARG A 86 -5.42 -13.05 1.30
C ARG A 86 -6.21 -12.80 2.59
N LEU A 87 -6.71 -11.58 2.78
CA LEU A 87 -7.55 -11.21 3.93
C LEU A 87 -8.81 -12.07 4.02
N ARG A 88 -9.43 -12.38 2.89
CA ARG A 88 -10.65 -13.21 2.84
C ARG A 88 -10.41 -14.70 3.10
N ARG A 89 -9.17 -15.17 2.89
CA ARG A 89 -8.78 -16.57 3.09
C ARG A 89 -8.33 -16.87 4.52
N GLN A 90 -7.89 -15.85 5.27
CA GLN A 90 -7.53 -16.00 6.67
C GLN A 90 -8.78 -15.80 7.56
N PRO A 91 -9.24 -16.79 8.34
CA PRO A 91 -10.13 -16.49 9.47
C PRO A 91 -9.35 -15.56 10.41
N SER A 92 -9.99 -14.52 10.93
CA SER A 92 -9.34 -13.39 11.64
C SER A 92 -8.29 -13.84 12.66
N VAL A 93 -7.02 -13.88 12.28
CA VAL A 93 -5.91 -14.04 13.21
C VAL A 93 -5.42 -12.65 13.54
N ALA A 94 -5.22 -12.41 14.84
CA ALA A 94 -4.71 -11.15 15.37
C ALA A 94 -3.45 -10.73 14.61
N LEU A 95 -3.41 -9.45 14.20
CA LEU A 95 -2.26 -8.86 13.54
C LEU A 95 -1.09 -8.91 14.51
N ASP A 96 -0.10 -9.75 14.22
CA ASP A 96 1.24 -9.58 14.78
C ASP A 96 1.80 -8.29 14.17
N ALA A 97 1.49 -7.17 14.82
CA ALA A 97 1.88 -5.85 14.37
C ALA A 97 3.41 -5.79 14.25
N VAL A 98 3.92 -5.89 13.01
CA VAL A 98 5.33 -5.63 12.73
C VAL A 98 5.58 -4.14 12.97
N PRO A 99 6.39 -3.76 13.97
CA PRO A 99 6.71 -2.37 14.19
C PRO A 99 7.42 -1.80 12.95
N GLU A 100 7.09 -0.56 12.59
CA GLU A 100 7.90 0.22 11.65
C GLU A 100 9.33 0.28 12.21
N PRO A 101 10.39 0.07 11.39
CA PRO A 101 11.75 0.06 11.90
C PRO A 101 12.04 1.40 12.61
N PRO A 102 12.56 1.38 13.85
CA PRO A 102 12.80 2.59 14.61
C PRO A 102 13.87 3.45 13.93
N ASP A 103 13.63 4.76 13.94
CA ASP A 103 14.63 5.76 13.58
C ASP A 103 15.81 5.68 14.58
N PRO A 104 17.05 5.38 14.15
CA PRO A 104 18.18 5.15 15.05
C PRO A 104 18.61 6.40 15.85
N ALA A 105 18.05 7.58 15.57
CA ALA A 105 18.43 8.84 16.20
C ALA A 105 17.76 9.14 17.55
N ALA A 106 16.84 8.30 18.04
CA ALA A 106 16.00 8.69 19.16
C ALA A 106 16.16 7.84 20.43
N GLY A 107 16.27 8.51 21.58
CA GLY A 107 16.45 7.89 22.90
C GLY A 107 15.38 6.84 23.24
N ALA A 108 15.75 5.86 24.08
CA ALA A 108 14.97 4.65 24.37
C ALA A 108 13.51 4.91 24.76
N GLU A 109 13.23 5.94 25.56
CA GLU A 109 11.87 6.31 26.00
C GLU A 109 11.03 6.90 24.86
N ALA A 110 11.60 7.82 24.07
CA ALA A 110 10.93 8.39 22.91
C ALA A 110 10.69 7.34 21.81
N GLY A 111 11.58 6.35 21.68
CA GLY A 111 11.42 5.19 20.81
C GLY A 111 10.24 4.32 21.21
N LEU A 112 10.10 4.03 22.51
CA LEU A 112 8.99 3.25 23.07
C LEU A 112 7.63 3.92 22.86
N GLN A 113 7.54 5.25 23.07
CA GLN A 113 6.29 5.98 22.87
C GLN A 113 5.86 6.00 21.39
N ARG A 114 6.78 6.30 20.47
CA ARG A 114 6.49 6.24 19.03
C ARG A 114 6.05 4.84 18.60
N ALA A 115 6.71 3.79 19.07
CA ALA A 115 6.33 2.42 18.75
C ALA A 115 4.90 2.07 19.23
N ARG A 116 4.50 2.56 20.41
CA ARG A 116 3.13 2.40 20.93
C ARG A 116 2.10 3.12 20.07
N VAL A 117 2.37 4.38 19.72
CA VAL A 117 1.48 5.18 18.87
C VAL A 117 1.35 4.55 17.48
N SER A 118 2.46 4.16 16.85
CA SER A 118 2.44 3.48 15.54
C SER A 118 1.66 2.17 15.58
N ARG A 119 1.82 1.36 16.64
CA ARG A 119 1.03 0.13 16.82
C ARG A 119 -0.46 0.44 16.90
N ARG A 120 -0.84 1.47 17.66
CA ARG A 120 -2.24 1.87 17.81
C ARG A 120 -2.87 2.35 16.50
N VAL A 121 -2.11 3.11 15.70
CA VAL A 121 -2.52 3.53 14.36
C VAL A 121 -2.71 2.31 13.45
N ALA A 122 -1.79 1.35 13.48
CA ALA A 122 -1.89 0.11 12.71
C ALA A 122 -3.13 -0.73 13.11
N GLU A 123 -3.39 -0.87 14.41
CA GLU A 123 -4.60 -1.52 14.94
C GLU A 123 -5.87 -0.82 14.43
N ALA A 124 -5.93 0.52 14.55
CA ALA A 124 -7.09 1.30 14.11
C ALA A 124 -7.33 1.20 12.59
N LEU A 125 -6.26 1.22 11.78
CA LEU A 125 -6.34 1.02 10.33
C LEU A 125 -6.91 -0.36 9.98
N ALA A 126 -6.49 -1.40 10.71
CA ALA A 126 -6.92 -2.76 10.43
C ALA A 126 -8.38 -3.04 10.83
N GLN A 127 -8.96 -2.24 11.73
CA GLN A 127 -10.40 -2.30 12.04
C GLN A 127 -11.28 -1.63 10.98
N LEU A 128 -10.70 -0.88 10.04
CA LEU A 128 -11.46 -0.27 8.95
C LEU A 128 -11.93 -1.34 7.95
N PRO A 129 -13.11 -1.14 7.32
CA PRO A 129 -13.48 -1.89 6.13
C PRO A 129 -12.37 -1.82 5.07
N GLU A 130 -12.10 -2.95 4.41
CA GLU A 130 -10.92 -3.14 3.55
C GLU A 130 -10.71 -2.02 2.52
N ARG A 131 -11.80 -1.57 1.88
CA ARG A 131 -11.78 -0.48 0.90
C ARG A 131 -11.47 0.89 1.51
N GLN A 132 -11.94 1.15 2.73
CA GLN A 132 -11.63 2.40 3.44
C GLN A 132 -10.16 2.41 3.86
N ARG A 133 -9.66 1.30 4.41
CA ARG A 133 -8.24 1.11 4.72
C ARG A 133 -7.37 1.36 3.50
N ALA A 134 -7.67 0.70 2.38
CA ALA A 134 -6.90 0.85 1.14
C ALA A 134 -6.89 2.30 0.63
N ALA A 135 -8.05 2.98 0.61
CA ALA A 135 -8.13 4.38 0.18
C ALA A 135 -7.26 5.30 1.07
N ILE A 136 -7.31 5.12 2.39
CA ILE A 136 -6.46 5.90 3.33
C ILE A 136 -4.99 5.64 3.06
N LEU A 137 -4.58 4.38 2.91
CA LEU A 137 -3.18 4.02 2.71
C LEU A 137 -2.64 4.59 1.38
N LEU A 138 -3.39 4.46 0.29
CA LEU A 138 -2.99 5.00 -1.01
C LEU A 138 -2.93 6.53 -1.03
N SER A 139 -3.87 7.19 -0.36
CA SER A 139 -3.88 8.65 -0.25
C SER A 139 -2.74 9.19 0.62
N HIS A 140 -2.45 8.55 1.75
CA HIS A 140 -1.55 9.11 2.76
C HIS A 140 -0.10 8.66 2.60
N TYR A 141 0.14 7.38 2.28
CA TYR A 141 1.50 6.83 2.20
C TYR A 141 2.03 6.80 0.77
N GLU A 142 1.16 6.55 -0.20
CA GLU A 142 1.58 6.46 -1.61
C GLU A 142 1.37 7.77 -2.40
N GLY A 143 0.80 8.80 -1.77
CA GLY A 143 0.59 10.12 -2.37
C GLY A 143 -0.32 10.15 -3.59
N HIS A 144 -1.13 9.10 -3.82
CA HIS A 144 -1.98 8.99 -5.00
C HIS A 144 -3.13 10.00 -4.94
N GLY A 145 -3.47 10.59 -6.10
CA GLY A 145 -4.67 11.40 -6.26
C GLY A 145 -5.94 10.56 -6.32
N ASN A 146 -7.11 11.17 -6.12
CA ASN A 146 -8.39 10.45 -6.09
C ASN A 146 -8.67 9.63 -7.37
N ARG A 147 -8.20 10.08 -8.53
CA ARG A 147 -8.33 9.36 -9.80
C ARG A 147 -7.54 8.05 -9.78
N GLU A 148 -6.26 8.11 -9.42
CA GLU A 148 -5.38 6.94 -9.37
C GLU A 148 -5.85 5.93 -8.31
N ILE A 149 -6.35 6.42 -7.17
CA ILE A 149 -6.99 5.57 -6.16
C ILE A 149 -8.23 4.89 -6.75
N GLY A 150 -9.06 5.63 -7.50
CA GLY A 150 -10.24 5.08 -8.16
C GLY A 150 -9.91 3.96 -9.14
N GLU A 151 -8.90 4.19 -10.00
CA GLU A 151 -8.37 3.20 -10.93
C GLU A 151 -7.84 1.95 -10.21
N ALA A 152 -7.06 2.14 -9.15
CA ALA A 152 -6.49 1.07 -8.34
C ALA A 152 -7.56 0.22 -7.64
N LEU A 153 -8.62 0.86 -7.11
CA LEU A 153 -9.69 0.18 -6.37
C LEU A 153 -10.86 -0.26 -7.26
N GLY A 154 -10.89 0.16 -8.54
CA GLY A 154 -11.97 -0.12 -9.47
C GLY A 154 -13.28 0.61 -9.15
N VAL A 155 -13.19 1.86 -8.67
CA VAL A 155 -14.34 2.70 -8.30
C VAL A 155 -14.20 4.13 -8.83
N GLY A 156 -15.31 4.88 -8.91
CA GLY A 156 -15.28 6.28 -9.33
C GLY A 156 -14.72 7.24 -8.28
N VAL A 157 -14.32 8.45 -8.71
CA VAL A 157 -13.72 9.49 -7.84
C VAL A 157 -14.64 9.85 -6.66
N GLU A 158 -15.94 10.01 -6.88
CA GLU A 158 -16.92 10.29 -5.81
C GLU A 158 -16.94 9.17 -4.75
N ALA A 159 -16.79 7.91 -5.18
CA ALA A 159 -16.72 6.78 -4.26
C ALA A 159 -15.42 6.82 -3.45
N VAL A 160 -14.30 7.21 -4.05
CA VAL A 160 -13.02 7.42 -3.33
C VAL A 160 -13.16 8.48 -2.26
N GLU A 161 -13.76 9.63 -2.58
CA GLU A 161 -14.00 10.71 -1.62
C GLU A 161 -14.85 10.24 -0.44
N SER A 162 -15.90 9.47 -0.71
CA SER A 162 -16.75 8.85 0.31
C SER A 162 -15.99 7.83 1.18
N LEU A 163 -15.11 7.02 0.58
CA LEU A 163 -14.27 6.06 1.31
C LEU A 163 -13.28 6.80 2.23
N LEU A 164 -12.59 7.82 1.71
CA LEU A 164 -11.65 8.64 2.48
C LEU A 164 -12.35 9.38 3.61
N ALA A 165 -13.50 10.01 3.36
CA ALA A 165 -14.24 10.74 4.38
C ALA A 165 -14.68 9.82 5.52
N ARG A 166 -15.20 8.62 5.20
CA ARG A 166 -15.61 7.63 6.20
C ARG A 166 -14.42 7.02 6.95
N GLY A 167 -13.35 6.65 6.24
CA GLY A 167 -12.13 6.12 6.85
C GLY A 167 -11.50 7.13 7.82
N ARG A 168 -11.33 8.40 7.41
CA ARG A 168 -10.80 9.47 8.27
C ARG A 168 -11.69 9.73 9.48
N ARG A 169 -13.01 9.59 9.36
CA ARG A 169 -13.93 9.74 10.50
C ARG A 169 -13.77 8.60 11.49
N ALA A 170 -13.72 7.36 11.00
CA ALA A 170 -13.52 6.18 11.84
C ALA A 170 -12.17 6.22 12.56
N LEU A 171 -11.08 6.57 11.86
CA LEU A 171 -9.77 6.72 12.49
C LEU A 171 -9.74 7.80 13.57
N ARG A 172 -10.36 8.96 13.32
CA ARG A 172 -10.47 10.03 14.34
C ARG A 172 -11.21 9.57 15.59
N GLN A 173 -12.23 8.72 15.45
CA GLN A 173 -12.97 8.17 16.57
C GLN A 173 -12.14 7.11 17.32
N ALA A 174 -11.47 6.22 16.59
CA ALA A 174 -10.67 5.15 17.17
C ALA A 174 -9.41 5.65 17.89
N LEU A 175 -8.84 6.77 17.44
CA LEU A 175 -7.61 7.37 17.95
C LEU A 175 -7.85 8.62 18.81
N ALA A 176 -9.09 8.83 19.29
CA ALA A 176 -9.46 10.04 20.01
C ALA A 176 -8.71 10.19 21.34
N ALA A 177 -8.43 9.08 22.02
CA ALA A 177 -7.73 9.07 23.31
C ALA A 177 -6.23 9.37 23.16
N GLU A 178 -5.65 9.03 22.01
CA GLU A 178 -4.24 9.18 21.68
C GLU A 178 -3.94 10.50 20.93
N ARG A 179 -4.92 11.41 20.82
CA ARG A 179 -4.81 12.64 20.03
C ARG A 179 -3.65 13.54 20.49
N ALA A 180 -3.44 13.69 21.80
CA ALA A 180 -2.37 14.52 22.35
C ALA A 180 -0.98 13.95 21.98
N ASP A 181 -0.81 12.64 22.10
CA ASP A 181 0.42 11.93 21.76
C ASP A 181 0.71 11.96 20.26
N LEU A 182 -0.34 11.85 19.42
CA LEU A 182 -0.24 11.90 17.96
C LEU A 182 0.16 13.28 17.41
N MET A 183 -0.24 14.37 18.09
CA MET A 183 0.06 15.75 17.68
C MET A 183 1.37 16.27 18.26
N GLY A 184 2.07 15.47 19.08
CA GLY A 184 3.33 15.86 19.71
C GLY A 184 3.16 16.96 20.76
N GLU A 185 2.00 17.02 21.43
CA GLU A 185 1.69 18.04 22.45
C GLU A 185 2.19 17.67 23.86
N VAL A 186 3.15 16.72 23.97
CA VAL A 186 3.72 16.23 25.24
C VAL A 186 5.24 16.37 25.24
#